data_AF-A0A970WNM0-F1
#
_entry.id   AF-A0A970WNM0-F1
#
_cell.length_a   1.000
_cell.length_b   1.000
_cell.length_c   1.000
_cell.angle_alpha   90.00
_cell.angle_beta   90.00
_cell.angle_gamma   90.00
#
_symmetry.space_group_name_H-M   'P 1'
#
loop_
_entity.id
_entity.type
_entity.pdbx_description
1 polymer ?
#
loop_
_entity_poly.entity_id
_entity_poly.type
_entity_poly.pdbx_seq_one_letter_code
_entity_poly.pdbx_strand_id
1 'polypeptide(L)'
;MKKEKASPVRQLLSLVWSHSLKATGHSWERLNHSMYAAMQLAINAGMPFDADDFSAAMNEFRAEYWFGETGGESLYTLAVQTGNLSAAQAYEAWKGRSPFIADDVDPGWNRSFAHVTGRRQRGRLAVGFKFPWQGQKVTVTSFSRDGTYLTACAYTKGDRRKVTRRFQITVADIHADRRRRRERDRLYTRLRKLCIGGGTILETFKERAGISSQEDWQDAPLEKIRELIEMLEQEHAQAA
;
A
#
# COMPACT_ATOMS: atom_id res chain seq x y z
N MET A 1 -39.44 -5.64 16.31
CA MET A 1 -38.11 -5.49 15.71
C MET A 1 -37.63 -4.06 15.91
N LYS A 2 -36.48 -3.85 16.56
CA LYS A 2 -35.82 -2.54 16.54
C LYS A 2 -35.34 -2.31 15.11
N LYS A 3 -35.73 -1.20 14.46
CA LYS A 3 -35.07 -0.79 13.20
C LYS A 3 -33.59 -0.61 13.52
N GLU A 4 -32.72 -1.37 12.86
CA GLU A 4 -31.29 -1.13 12.94
C GLU A 4 -31.04 0.34 12.55
N LYS A 5 -30.29 1.03 13.40
CA LYS A 5 -29.95 2.43 13.18
C LYS A 5 -28.93 2.44 12.04
N ALA A 6 -29.24 3.14 10.96
CA ALA A 6 -28.31 3.31 9.84
C ALA A 6 -26.96 3.84 10.35
N SER A 7 -25.85 3.43 9.71
CA SER A 7 -24.51 3.92 10.03
C SER A 7 -24.44 5.46 9.98
N PRO A 8 -23.49 6.11 10.68
CA PRO A 8 -23.30 7.56 10.57
C PRO A 8 -23.04 8.01 9.12
N VAL A 9 -22.33 7.19 8.34
CA VAL A 9 -22.05 7.46 6.92
C VAL A 9 -23.35 7.47 6.12
N ARG A 10 -24.16 6.43 6.26
CA ARG A 10 -25.44 6.32 5.54
C ARG A 10 -26.43 7.41 5.96
N GLN A 11 -26.43 7.83 7.23
CA GLN A 11 -27.19 8.99 7.70
C GLN A 11 -26.75 10.28 7.00
N LEU A 12 -25.43 10.53 6.91
CA LEU A 12 -24.89 11.72 6.23
C LEU A 12 -25.25 11.72 4.73
N LEU A 13 -25.07 10.59 4.04
CA LEU A 13 -25.42 10.47 2.63
C LEU A 13 -26.93 10.66 2.41
N SER A 14 -27.77 10.10 3.31
CA SER A 14 -29.23 10.27 3.25
C SER A 14 -29.65 11.73 3.41
N LEU A 15 -28.99 12.47 4.31
CA LEU A 15 -29.24 13.90 4.51
C LEU A 15 -28.91 14.70 3.25
N VAL A 16 -27.74 14.46 2.65
CA VAL A 16 -27.34 15.15 1.41
C VAL A 16 -28.26 14.78 0.26
N TRP A 17 -28.52 13.49 0.05
CA TRP A 17 -29.40 13.00 -1.02
C TRP A 17 -30.81 13.58 -0.92
N SER A 18 -31.40 13.58 0.28
CA SER A 18 -32.81 13.97 0.48
C SER A 18 -33.05 15.47 0.48
N HIS A 19 -32.01 16.28 0.71
CA HIS A 19 -32.17 17.74 0.85
C HIS A 19 -31.41 18.57 -0.19
N SER A 20 -30.56 17.93 -1.00
CA SER A 20 -29.91 18.59 -2.13
C SER A 20 -30.93 19.11 -3.14
N LEU A 21 -30.55 20.19 -3.85
CA LEU A 21 -31.35 20.79 -4.93
C LEU A 21 -32.73 21.35 -4.53
N LYS A 22 -33.07 21.44 -3.24
CA LYS A 22 -34.35 22.01 -2.79
C LYS A 22 -34.37 23.54 -2.75
N ALA A 23 -33.23 24.17 -2.48
CA ALA A 23 -33.08 25.62 -2.40
C ALA A 23 -32.51 26.26 -3.68
N THR A 24 -32.18 25.44 -4.68
CA THR A 24 -31.51 25.87 -5.92
C THR A 24 -32.06 25.06 -7.10
N GLY A 25 -31.90 25.52 -8.34
CA GLY A 25 -32.32 24.75 -9.51
C GLY A 25 -31.65 23.36 -9.61
N HIS A 26 -32.31 22.43 -10.31
CA HIS A 26 -31.88 21.05 -10.45
C HIS A 26 -30.56 20.93 -11.24
N SER A 27 -29.54 20.27 -10.66
CA SER A 27 -28.24 20.00 -11.31
C SER A 27 -27.65 18.69 -10.82
N TRP A 28 -27.45 17.75 -11.74
CA TRP A 28 -26.79 16.47 -11.45
C TRP A 28 -25.33 16.64 -11.01
N GLU A 29 -24.62 17.59 -11.63
CA GLU A 29 -23.23 17.89 -11.27
C GLU A 29 -23.13 18.35 -9.81
N ARG A 30 -24.04 19.24 -9.38
CA ARG A 30 -24.09 19.71 -7.99
C ARG A 30 -24.37 18.56 -7.02
N LEU A 31 -25.34 17.70 -7.34
CA LEU A 31 -25.67 16.55 -6.49
C LEU A 31 -24.48 15.57 -6.40
N ASN A 32 -23.91 15.17 -7.54
CA ASN A 32 -22.79 14.23 -7.61
C ASN A 32 -21.57 14.75 -6.83
N HIS A 33 -21.24 16.03 -7.00
CA HIS A 33 -20.15 16.65 -6.25
C HIS A 33 -20.44 16.66 -4.74
N SER A 34 -21.66 16.99 -4.34
CA SER A 34 -22.06 17.02 -2.92
C SER A 34 -22.02 15.63 -2.28
N MET A 35 -22.47 14.60 -2.99
CA MET A 35 -22.42 13.20 -2.52
C MET A 35 -20.97 12.72 -2.35
N TYR A 36 -20.11 13.00 -3.33
CA TYR A 36 -18.69 12.66 -3.22
C TYR A 36 -18.01 13.40 -2.06
N ALA A 37 -18.27 14.70 -1.91
CA ALA A 37 -17.74 15.50 -0.80
C ALA A 37 -18.23 14.99 0.56
N ALA A 38 -19.48 14.54 0.67
CA ALA A 38 -20.03 13.95 1.88
C ALA A 38 -19.31 12.64 2.28
N MET A 39 -19.05 11.77 1.30
CA MET A 39 -18.28 10.55 1.54
C MET A 39 -16.83 10.88 1.96
N GLN A 40 -16.18 11.84 1.30
CA GLN A 40 -14.86 12.31 1.69
C GLN A 40 -14.84 12.88 3.11
N LEU A 41 -15.87 13.65 3.48
CA LEU A 41 -16.03 14.21 4.82
C LEU A 41 -16.16 13.08 5.85
N ALA A 42 -16.99 12.08 5.60
CA ALA A 42 -17.13 10.93 6.51
C ALA A 42 -15.81 10.21 6.75
N ILE A 43 -15.04 9.96 5.69
CA ILE A 43 -13.71 9.32 5.78
C ILE A 43 -12.74 10.20 6.58
N ASN A 44 -12.62 11.48 6.20
CA ASN A 44 -11.69 12.43 6.82
C ASN A 44 -12.00 12.75 8.28
N ALA A 45 -13.29 12.82 8.64
CA ALA A 45 -13.74 13.03 10.00
C ALA A 45 -13.55 11.79 10.87
N GLY A 46 -13.12 10.66 10.30
CA GLY A 46 -12.92 9.41 11.04
C GLY A 46 -14.25 8.77 11.48
N MET A 47 -15.35 9.00 10.74
CA MET A 47 -16.61 8.32 11.02
C MET A 47 -16.44 6.80 10.90
N PRO A 48 -17.11 6.00 11.75
CA PRO A 48 -17.10 4.55 11.61
C PRO A 48 -17.95 4.14 10.40
N PHE A 49 -17.40 3.23 9.60
CA PHE A 49 -18.09 2.61 8.47
C PHE A 49 -18.53 1.20 8.84
N ASP A 50 -19.75 0.86 8.46
CA ASP A 50 -20.24 -0.52 8.43
C ASP A 50 -19.80 -1.20 7.13
N ALA A 51 -19.72 -2.53 7.13
CA ALA A 51 -19.15 -3.31 6.03
C ALA A 51 -19.92 -3.14 4.70
N ASP A 52 -21.21 -2.80 4.77
CA ASP A 52 -22.11 -2.62 3.64
C ASP A 52 -22.27 -1.14 3.21
N ASP A 53 -21.63 -0.17 3.86
CA ASP A 53 -21.82 1.25 3.55
C ASP A 53 -21.49 1.63 2.11
N PHE A 54 -20.45 1.02 1.52
CA PHE A 54 -20.12 1.24 0.10
C PHE A 54 -21.13 0.56 -0.83
N SER A 55 -21.67 -0.60 -0.46
CA SER A 55 -22.75 -1.26 -1.19
C SER A 55 -24.06 -0.46 -1.13
N ALA A 56 -24.40 0.07 0.06
CA ALA A 56 -25.52 0.96 0.26
C ALA A 56 -25.37 2.25 -0.57
N ALA A 57 -24.15 2.81 -0.63
CA ALA A 57 -23.88 3.97 -1.47
C ALA A 57 -24.18 3.72 -2.95
N MET A 58 -23.79 2.55 -3.49
CA MET A 58 -24.12 2.15 -4.85
C MET A 58 -25.63 2.00 -5.04
N ASN A 59 -26.29 1.24 -4.17
CA ASN A 59 -27.68 0.83 -4.37
C ASN A 59 -28.70 1.95 -4.08
N GLU A 60 -28.41 2.81 -3.11
CA GLU A 60 -29.38 3.80 -2.59
C GLU A 60 -29.10 5.21 -3.09
N PHE A 61 -27.84 5.53 -3.38
CA PHE A 61 -27.41 6.88 -3.74
C PHE A 61 -26.70 6.97 -5.10
N ARG A 62 -26.81 5.91 -5.92
CA ARG A 62 -26.29 5.84 -7.28
C ARG A 62 -24.81 6.23 -7.38
N ALA A 63 -24.00 5.63 -6.52
CA ALA A 63 -22.58 5.98 -6.40
C ALA A 63 -21.76 5.80 -7.68
N GLU A 64 -22.23 5.04 -8.66
CA GLU A 64 -21.62 4.93 -9.99
C GLU A 64 -21.45 6.30 -10.69
N TYR A 65 -22.30 7.28 -10.40
CA TYR A 65 -22.21 8.62 -11.01
C TYR A 65 -21.23 9.56 -10.31
N TRP A 66 -20.80 9.25 -9.09
CA TRP A 66 -19.98 10.17 -8.28
C TRP A 66 -18.75 9.54 -7.62
N PHE A 67 -18.57 8.22 -7.65
CA PHE A 67 -17.29 7.56 -7.35
C PHE A 67 -16.21 7.82 -8.42
N GLY A 68 -16.61 8.41 -9.56
CA GLY A 68 -15.73 8.77 -10.67
C GLY A 68 -15.24 7.55 -11.47
N GLU A 69 -14.48 7.83 -12.52
CA GLU A 69 -13.98 6.82 -13.46
C GLU A 69 -13.11 5.73 -12.79
N THR A 70 -12.45 6.08 -11.69
CA THR A 70 -11.62 5.14 -10.92
C THR A 70 -12.43 4.18 -10.04
N GLY A 71 -13.77 4.22 -10.07
CA GLY A 71 -14.62 3.33 -9.29
C GLY A 71 -14.39 3.44 -7.78
N GLY A 72 -14.06 4.64 -7.29
CA GLY A 72 -13.84 4.95 -5.89
C GLY A 72 -12.44 4.69 -5.34
N GLU A 73 -11.43 4.39 -6.17
CA GLU A 73 -10.05 4.16 -5.68
C GLU A 73 -9.44 5.40 -5.00
N SER A 74 -9.89 6.61 -5.37
CA SER A 74 -9.54 7.84 -4.67
C SER A 74 -10.06 7.86 -3.22
N LEU A 75 -11.25 7.32 -2.97
CA LEU A 75 -11.85 7.21 -1.64
C LEU A 75 -11.12 6.16 -0.79
N TYR A 76 -10.77 5.01 -1.38
CA TYR A 76 -9.93 4.01 -0.70
C TYR A 76 -8.56 4.59 -0.34
N THR A 77 -7.94 5.33 -1.28
CA THR A 77 -6.67 6.02 -1.02
C THR A 77 -6.82 7.01 0.14
N LEU A 78 -7.90 7.79 0.17
CA LEU A 78 -8.19 8.71 1.27
C LEU A 78 -8.40 7.98 2.60
N ALA A 79 -9.12 6.85 2.61
CA ALA A 79 -9.33 6.02 3.81
C ALA A 79 -8.01 5.48 4.37
N VAL A 80 -7.11 5.02 3.49
CA VAL A 80 -5.79 4.57 3.91
C VAL A 80 -4.92 5.73 4.38
N GLN A 81 -4.96 6.90 3.72
CA GLN A 81 -4.19 8.08 4.11
C GLN A 81 -4.63 8.64 5.47
N THR A 82 -5.94 8.77 5.70
CA THR A 82 -6.54 9.20 6.98
C THR A 82 -6.30 8.22 8.12
N GLY A 83 -6.03 6.94 7.80
CA GLY A 83 -5.98 5.88 8.80
C GLY A 83 -7.36 5.42 9.26
N ASN A 84 -8.44 5.78 8.55
CA ASN A 84 -9.77 5.28 8.81
C ASN A 84 -9.87 3.80 8.39
N LEU A 85 -9.55 2.91 9.34
CA LEU A 85 -9.50 1.47 9.14
C LEU A 85 -10.87 0.90 8.72
N SER A 86 -11.95 1.36 9.35
CA SER A 86 -13.31 0.89 9.05
C SER A 86 -13.70 1.22 7.60
N ALA A 87 -13.40 2.43 7.12
CA ALA A 87 -13.66 2.82 5.74
C ALA A 87 -12.86 1.99 4.74
N ALA A 88 -11.57 1.73 5.03
CA ALA A 88 -10.74 0.88 4.18
C ALA A 88 -11.28 -0.56 4.11
N GLN A 89 -11.70 -1.13 5.24
CA GLN A 89 -12.26 -2.48 5.31
C GLN A 89 -13.63 -2.57 4.62
N ALA A 90 -14.51 -1.60 4.78
CA ALA A 90 -15.79 -1.55 4.09
C ALA A 90 -15.60 -1.47 2.56
N TYR A 91 -14.63 -0.69 2.10
CA TYR A 91 -14.28 -0.64 0.67
C TYR A 91 -13.72 -1.98 0.17
N GLU A 92 -12.79 -2.59 0.93
CA GLU A 92 -12.21 -3.91 0.63
C GLU A 92 -13.29 -4.99 0.52
N ALA A 93 -14.25 -5.00 1.45
CA ALA A 93 -15.40 -5.90 1.45
C ALA A 93 -16.30 -5.69 0.21
N TRP A 94 -16.66 -4.44 -0.07
CA TRP A 94 -17.49 -4.10 -1.25
C TRP A 94 -16.81 -4.49 -2.58
N LYS A 95 -15.49 -4.29 -2.70
CA LYS A 95 -14.73 -4.69 -3.89
C LYS A 95 -14.41 -6.19 -3.95
N GLY A 96 -14.61 -6.94 -2.86
CA GLY A 96 -14.13 -8.32 -2.75
C GLY A 96 -12.60 -8.43 -2.82
N ARG A 97 -11.87 -7.39 -2.40
CA ARG A 97 -10.41 -7.31 -2.53
C ARG A 97 -9.70 -7.54 -1.20
N SER A 98 -8.75 -8.47 -1.19
CA SER A 98 -7.86 -8.65 -0.04
C SER A 98 -6.91 -7.46 0.12
N PRO A 99 -6.61 -7.02 1.36
CA PRO A 99 -5.71 -5.89 1.59
C PRO A 99 -4.27 -6.24 1.21
N PHE A 100 -3.67 -5.40 0.36
CA PHE A 100 -2.24 -5.47 0.07
C PHE A 100 -1.47 -4.69 1.14
N ILE A 101 -0.79 -5.40 2.04
CA ILE A 101 -0.06 -4.78 3.16
C ILE A 101 1.44 -4.97 2.98
N ALA A 102 2.15 -3.88 2.71
CA ALA A 102 3.59 -3.86 2.54
C ALA A 102 4.30 -3.18 3.72
N ASP A 103 5.60 -3.36 3.75
CA ASP A 103 6.49 -2.64 4.66
C ASP A 103 6.95 -1.34 4.02
N ASP A 104 7.34 -0.39 4.87
CA ASP A 104 8.08 0.79 4.45
C ASP A 104 7.32 1.67 3.44
N VAL A 105 6.00 1.74 3.63
CA VAL A 105 5.03 2.39 2.76
C VAL A 105 5.09 3.90 2.92
N ASP A 106 5.26 4.59 1.81
CA ASP A 106 5.25 6.04 1.68
C ASP A 106 3.93 6.46 1.01
N PRO A 107 2.98 7.05 1.77
CA PRO A 107 1.68 7.49 1.25
C PRO A 107 1.79 8.71 0.32
N GLY A 108 2.99 9.28 0.14
CA GLY A 108 3.22 10.45 -0.67
C GLY A 108 2.61 11.72 -0.06
N TRP A 109 2.13 12.61 -0.93
CA TRP A 109 1.48 13.84 -0.50
C TRP A 109 0.13 13.52 0.16
N ASN A 110 -0.01 13.98 1.40
CA ASN A 110 -1.19 13.73 2.20
C ASN A 110 -2.37 14.58 1.70
N ARG A 111 -3.44 13.93 1.23
CA ARG A 111 -4.70 14.59 0.87
C ARG A 111 -5.73 14.58 2.00
N SER A 112 -5.35 14.07 3.18
CA SER A 112 -6.20 14.00 4.35
C SER A 112 -5.90 15.11 5.34
N PHE A 113 -6.90 15.43 6.17
CA PHE A 113 -6.74 16.32 7.31
C PHE A 113 -6.08 15.64 8.52
N ALA A 114 -5.80 14.33 8.42
CA ALA A 114 -5.10 13.62 9.47
C ALA A 114 -3.61 13.97 9.42
N HIS A 115 -3.00 14.30 10.56
CA HIS A 115 -1.55 14.52 10.70
C HIS A 115 -0.74 13.20 10.60
N VAL A 116 -1.20 12.24 9.79
CA VAL A 116 -0.51 10.99 9.52
C VAL A 116 0.49 11.25 8.39
N THR A 117 1.65 11.80 8.75
CA THR A 117 2.74 12.09 7.82
C THR A 117 3.85 11.05 7.94
N GLY A 118 4.65 10.92 6.88
CA GLY A 118 5.85 10.10 6.88
C GLY A 118 5.66 8.65 6.44
N ARG A 119 6.80 7.94 6.40
CA ARG A 119 6.89 6.54 5.97
C ARG A 119 6.35 5.63 7.07
N ARG A 120 5.43 4.74 6.72
CA ARG A 120 4.83 3.76 7.62
C ARG A 120 5.66 2.49 7.58
N GLN A 121 6.09 1.99 8.74
CA GLN A 121 6.83 0.72 8.82
C GLN A 121 6.03 -0.44 8.21
N ARG A 122 4.70 -0.43 8.37
CA ARG A 122 3.77 -1.37 7.76
C ARG A 122 2.47 -0.66 7.42
N GLY A 123 1.94 -0.84 6.22
CA GLY A 123 0.72 -0.15 5.80
C GLY A 123 0.01 -0.82 4.63
N ARG A 124 -1.30 -0.55 4.52
CA ARG A 124 -2.06 -0.86 3.31
C ARG A 124 -1.53 -0.05 2.13
N LEU A 125 -1.44 -0.69 0.98
CA LEU A 125 -1.14 -0.05 -0.29
C LEU A 125 -2.44 0.51 -0.90
N ALA A 126 -2.31 1.69 -1.51
CA ALA A 126 -3.37 2.37 -2.26
C ALA A 126 -2.75 3.05 -3.49
N VAL A 127 -3.58 3.49 -4.44
CA VAL A 127 -3.07 4.14 -5.66
C VAL A 127 -2.26 5.39 -5.30
N GLY A 128 -1.10 5.54 -5.93
CA GLY A 128 -0.14 6.62 -5.68
C GLY A 128 0.84 6.34 -4.52
N PHE A 129 0.63 5.28 -3.73
CA PHE A 129 1.55 4.93 -2.65
C PHE A 129 2.82 4.33 -3.20
N LYS A 130 3.93 4.59 -2.49
CA LYS A 130 5.25 4.07 -2.84
C LYS A 130 5.72 3.07 -1.80
N PHE A 131 6.43 2.04 -2.24
CA PHE A 131 7.02 1.05 -1.34
C PHE A 131 8.26 0.42 -2.00
N PRO A 132 9.18 -0.14 -1.19
CA PRO A 132 10.29 -0.92 -1.73
C PRO A 132 9.80 -2.26 -2.29
N TRP A 133 10.22 -2.57 -3.51
CA TRP A 133 9.93 -3.82 -4.21
C TRP A 133 11.12 -4.23 -5.06
N GLN A 134 11.66 -5.45 -4.84
CA GLN A 134 12.81 -5.97 -5.60
C GLN A 134 13.95 -4.95 -5.75
N GLY A 135 14.40 -4.36 -4.64
CA GLY A 135 15.47 -3.36 -4.63
C GLY A 135 15.12 -1.97 -5.15
N GLN A 136 13.94 -1.78 -5.73
CA GLN A 136 13.51 -0.52 -6.35
C GLN A 136 12.37 0.13 -5.56
N LYS A 137 12.26 1.47 -5.63
CA LYS A 137 11.08 2.18 -5.11
C LYS A 137 10.03 2.23 -6.20
N VAL A 138 8.93 1.51 -6.00
CA VAL A 138 7.81 1.44 -6.95
C VAL A 138 6.62 2.26 -6.47
N THR A 139 5.76 2.71 -7.39
CA THR A 139 4.49 3.39 -7.09
C THR A 139 3.32 2.55 -7.57
N VAL A 140 2.32 2.34 -6.71
CA VAL A 140 1.07 1.66 -7.07
C VAL A 140 0.29 2.53 -8.06
N THR A 141 -0.03 2.00 -9.23
CA THR A 141 -0.75 2.74 -10.27
C THR A 141 -2.20 2.30 -10.39
N SER A 142 -2.50 1.04 -10.11
CA SER A 142 -3.85 0.48 -10.21
C SER A 142 -3.96 -0.85 -9.47
N PHE A 143 -5.20 -1.28 -9.25
CA PHE A 143 -5.53 -2.64 -8.84
C PHE A 143 -6.24 -3.35 -9.99
N SER A 144 -6.04 -4.66 -10.08
CA SER A 144 -6.83 -5.53 -10.97
C SER A 144 -8.32 -5.45 -10.63
N ARG A 145 -9.17 -5.65 -11.64
CA ARG A 145 -10.63 -5.58 -11.48
C ARG A 145 -11.16 -6.67 -10.55
N ASP A 146 -10.51 -7.83 -10.54
CA ASP A 146 -10.83 -8.98 -9.67
C ASP A 146 -10.10 -8.91 -8.31
N GLY A 147 -9.27 -7.90 -8.07
CA GLY A 147 -8.55 -7.70 -6.81
C GLY A 147 -7.40 -8.69 -6.56
N THR A 148 -7.02 -9.51 -7.54
CA THR A 148 -6.01 -10.57 -7.38
C THR A 148 -4.57 -10.05 -7.33
N TYR A 149 -4.30 -8.98 -8.08
CA TYR A 149 -3.00 -8.30 -8.09
C TYR A 149 -3.13 -6.77 -8.10
N LEU A 150 -2.07 -6.09 -7.70
CA LEU A 150 -1.85 -4.67 -7.95
C LEU A 150 -0.81 -4.46 -9.05
N THR A 151 -0.90 -3.34 -9.76
CA THR A 151 0.14 -2.90 -10.69
C THR A 151 0.97 -1.82 -10.01
N ALA A 152 2.29 -1.99 -10.00
CA ALA A 152 3.23 -1.00 -9.52
C ALA A 152 4.32 -0.70 -10.56
N CYS A 153 4.74 0.55 -10.65
CA CYS A 153 5.73 1.01 -11.62
C CYS A 153 6.98 1.56 -10.92
N ALA A 154 8.15 1.15 -11.41
CA ALA A 154 9.42 1.84 -11.18
C ALA A 154 9.62 2.92 -12.25
N TYR A 155 10.15 4.07 -11.85
CA TYR A 155 10.36 5.22 -12.73
C TYR A 155 11.84 5.57 -12.83
N THR A 156 12.23 6.19 -13.94
CA THR A 156 13.61 6.66 -14.13
C THR A 156 13.94 7.76 -13.12
N LYS A 157 15.16 7.75 -12.58
CA LYS A 157 15.63 8.81 -11.67
C LYS A 157 15.57 10.16 -12.40
N GLY A 158 14.86 11.13 -11.82
CA GLY A 158 14.69 12.47 -12.38
C GLY A 158 13.44 12.65 -13.26
N ASP A 159 12.80 11.58 -13.73
CA ASP A 159 11.59 11.65 -14.54
C ASP A 159 10.48 10.74 -13.98
N ARG A 160 9.49 11.36 -13.35
CA ARG A 160 8.33 10.67 -12.75
C ARG A 160 7.31 10.16 -13.78
N ARG A 161 7.49 10.45 -15.07
CA ARG A 161 6.59 10.01 -16.16
C ARG A 161 7.17 8.83 -16.92
N LYS A 162 8.50 8.70 -16.99
CA LYS A 162 9.16 7.60 -17.69
C LYS A 162 9.21 6.33 -16.84
N VAL A 163 8.33 5.38 -17.14
CA VAL A 163 8.31 4.05 -16.51
C VAL A 163 9.51 3.26 -16.99
N THR A 164 10.30 2.73 -16.06
CA THR A 164 11.42 1.83 -16.34
C THR A 164 10.97 0.38 -16.30
N ARG A 165 10.11 0.03 -15.33
CA ARG A 165 9.59 -1.33 -15.17
C ARG A 165 8.19 -1.31 -14.57
N ARG A 166 7.35 -2.25 -15.00
CA ARG A 166 6.00 -2.47 -14.47
C ARG A 166 5.93 -3.87 -13.87
N PHE A 167 5.32 -3.97 -12.70
CA PHE A 167 5.16 -5.20 -11.94
C PHE A 167 3.67 -5.46 -11.73
N GLN A 168 3.26 -6.71 -11.91
CA GLN A 168 2.03 -7.25 -11.34
C GLN A 168 2.40 -7.98 -10.05
N ILE A 169 1.76 -7.61 -8.95
CA ILE A 169 2.14 -8.05 -7.61
C ILE A 169 0.91 -8.60 -6.91
N THR A 170 0.94 -9.87 -6.54
CA THR A 170 -0.10 -10.51 -5.74
C THR A 170 0.16 -10.34 -4.23
N VAL A 171 -0.84 -10.64 -3.41
CA VAL A 171 -0.67 -10.69 -1.94
C VAL A 171 0.40 -11.74 -1.56
N ALA A 172 0.42 -12.88 -2.25
CA ALA A 172 1.40 -13.93 -2.03
C ALA A 172 2.83 -13.45 -2.33
N ASP A 173 3.01 -12.66 -3.40
CA ASP A 173 4.32 -12.07 -3.74
C ASP A 173 4.78 -11.12 -2.64
N ILE A 174 3.89 -10.28 -2.09
CA ILE A 174 4.24 -9.38 -0.99
C ILE A 174 4.71 -10.17 0.23
N HIS A 175 4.03 -11.27 0.56
CA HIS A 175 4.45 -12.14 1.66
C HIS A 175 5.79 -12.82 1.38
N ALA A 176 6.02 -13.29 0.15
CA ALA A 176 7.27 -13.93 -0.26
C ALA A 176 8.45 -12.94 -0.23
N ASP A 177 8.28 -11.74 -0.80
CA ASP A 177 9.28 -10.66 -0.77
C ASP A 177 9.61 -10.24 0.66
N ARG A 178 8.60 -10.15 1.53
CA ARG A 178 8.80 -9.85 2.95
C ARG A 178 9.60 -10.94 3.67
N ARG A 179 9.30 -12.22 3.43
CA ARG A 179 10.08 -13.34 3.99
C ARG A 179 11.54 -13.26 3.51
N ARG A 180 11.73 -13.05 2.22
CA ARG A 180 13.06 -12.88 1.60
C ARG A 180 13.85 -11.75 2.24
N ARG A 181 13.26 -10.56 2.40
CA ARG A 181 13.92 -9.40 3.03
C ARG A 181 14.33 -9.68 4.48
N ARG A 182 13.44 -10.25 5.29
CA ARG A 182 13.76 -10.61 6.69
C ARG A 182 14.90 -11.61 6.79
N GLU A 183 14.94 -12.56 5.87
CA GLU A 183 16.00 -13.55 5.83
C GLU A 183 17.34 -12.92 5.43
N ARG A 184 17.34 -12.06 4.41
CA ARG A 184 18.51 -11.26 4.06
C ARG A 184 19.02 -10.43 5.23
N ASP A 185 18.14 -9.77 5.97
CA ASP A 185 18.53 -8.96 7.12
C ASP A 185 19.18 -9.81 8.22
N ARG A 186 18.69 -11.04 8.44
CA ARG A 186 19.29 -12.00 9.36
C ARG A 186 20.68 -12.44 8.90
N LEU A 187 20.83 -12.79 7.62
CA LEU A 187 22.12 -13.17 7.02
C LEU A 187 23.11 -12.01 7.07
N TYR A 188 22.67 -10.80 6.74
CA TYR A 188 23.48 -9.60 6.84
C TYR A 188 23.92 -9.32 8.28
N THR A 189 23.06 -9.55 9.26
CA THR A 189 23.41 -9.43 10.68
C THR A 189 24.45 -10.47 11.11
N ARG A 190 24.35 -11.72 10.63
CA ARG A 190 25.38 -12.77 10.85
C ARG A 190 26.72 -12.35 10.26
N LEU A 191 26.73 -11.99 8.98
CA LEU A 191 27.94 -11.51 8.30
C LEU A 191 28.57 -10.33 9.05
N ARG A 192 27.76 -9.36 9.48
CA ARG A 192 28.25 -8.19 10.23
C ARG A 192 28.93 -8.57 11.55
N LYS A 193 28.47 -9.62 12.24
CA LYS A 193 29.10 -10.11 13.48
C LYS A 193 30.48 -10.71 13.21
N LEU A 194 30.66 -11.42 12.09
CA LEU A 194 31.96 -11.97 11.68
C LEU A 194 32.95 -10.85 11.34
N CYS A 195 32.45 -9.74 10.80
CA CYS A 195 33.28 -8.59 10.47
C CYS A 195 33.68 -7.72 11.68
N ILE A 196 33.25 -8.05 12.91
CA ILE A 196 33.65 -7.32 14.13
C ILE A 196 35.10 -7.68 14.46
N GLY A 197 36.06 -7.00 13.81
CA GLY A 197 37.50 -7.24 13.98
C GLY A 197 38.37 -6.91 12.77
N GLY A 198 37.78 -6.73 11.56
CA GLY A 198 38.52 -6.37 10.34
C GLY A 198 37.63 -6.30 9.10
N GLY A 199 37.94 -5.38 8.18
CA GLY A 199 37.16 -5.14 6.95
C GLY A 199 37.29 -6.21 5.85
N THR A 200 38.29 -7.10 5.96
CA THR A 200 38.66 -8.10 4.95
C THR A 200 37.56 -9.13 4.67
N ILE A 201 36.83 -9.60 5.69
CA ILE A 201 35.78 -10.63 5.53
C ILE A 201 34.61 -10.12 4.67
N LEU A 202 34.24 -8.85 4.82
CA LEU A 202 33.16 -8.25 4.04
C LEU A 202 33.54 -8.11 2.57
N GLU A 203 34.80 -7.75 2.28
CA GLU A 203 35.30 -7.66 0.90
C GLU A 203 35.38 -9.04 0.25
N THR A 204 35.95 -10.03 0.94
CA THR A 204 35.97 -11.43 0.47
C THR A 204 34.57 -11.96 0.20
N PHE A 205 33.61 -11.67 1.09
CA PHE A 205 32.22 -12.05 0.85
C PHE A 205 31.67 -11.41 -0.43
N LYS A 206 31.85 -10.10 -0.61
CA LYS A 206 31.36 -9.38 -1.80
C LYS A 206 31.95 -9.92 -3.09
N GLU A 207 33.25 -10.18 -3.12
CA GLU A 207 33.94 -10.78 -4.25
C GLU A 207 33.41 -12.17 -4.58
N ARG A 208 33.36 -13.08 -3.60
CA ARG A 208 32.87 -14.47 -3.79
C ARG A 208 31.38 -14.52 -4.16
N ALA A 209 30.58 -13.60 -3.60
CA ALA A 209 29.17 -13.50 -3.92
C ALA A 209 28.91 -12.87 -5.29
N GLY A 210 29.87 -12.09 -5.83
CA GLY A 210 29.69 -11.27 -7.03
C GLY A 210 28.80 -10.06 -6.77
N ILE A 211 28.87 -9.48 -5.56
CA ILE A 211 28.00 -8.41 -5.10
C ILE A 211 28.80 -7.11 -5.04
N SER A 212 28.60 -6.25 -6.03
CA SER A 212 29.25 -4.93 -6.12
C SER A 212 28.31 -3.80 -5.75
N SER A 213 27.01 -4.01 -5.91
CA SER A 213 25.97 -3.01 -5.68
C SER A 213 24.88 -3.51 -4.72
N GLN A 214 24.04 -2.59 -4.23
CA GLN A 214 22.87 -2.93 -3.44
C GLN A 214 21.82 -3.71 -4.27
N GLU A 215 21.78 -3.50 -5.58
CA GLU A 215 20.88 -4.22 -6.50
C GLU A 215 21.36 -5.66 -6.65
N ASP A 216 22.67 -5.87 -6.86
CA ASP A 216 23.30 -7.20 -6.87
C ASP A 216 23.04 -7.93 -5.54
N TRP A 217 23.12 -7.21 -4.42
CA TRP A 217 22.77 -7.79 -3.13
C TRP A 217 21.35 -8.29 -3.16
N GLN A 218 20.36 -7.48 -3.55
CA GLN A 218 18.93 -7.86 -3.56
C GLN A 218 18.58 -8.99 -4.54
N ASP A 219 19.31 -9.10 -5.66
CA ASP A 219 19.08 -10.10 -6.70
C ASP A 219 19.84 -11.41 -6.47
N ALA A 220 20.90 -11.41 -5.67
CA ALA A 220 21.69 -12.61 -5.40
C ALA A 220 20.84 -13.73 -4.75
N PRO A 221 20.94 -15.00 -5.21
CA PRO A 221 20.19 -16.10 -4.61
C PRO A 221 20.45 -16.25 -3.11
N LEU A 222 19.39 -16.39 -2.31
CA LEU A 222 19.49 -16.52 -0.85
C LEU A 222 20.35 -17.72 -0.42
N GLU A 223 20.22 -18.85 -1.11
CA GLU A 223 21.00 -20.05 -0.81
C GLU A 223 22.50 -19.82 -1.03
N LYS A 224 22.88 -19.16 -2.13
CA LYS A 224 24.29 -18.77 -2.36
C LYS A 224 24.83 -17.87 -1.25
N ILE A 225 24.04 -16.90 -0.78
CA ILE A 225 24.45 -16.02 0.33
C ILE A 225 24.61 -16.83 1.62
N ARG A 226 23.69 -17.75 1.89
CA ARG A 226 23.71 -18.60 3.09
C ARG A 226 24.95 -19.49 3.11
N GLU A 227 25.20 -20.23 2.04
CA GLU A 227 26.37 -21.11 1.88
C GLU A 227 27.68 -20.34 2.05
N LEU A 228 27.80 -19.16 1.44
CA LEU A 228 29.00 -18.33 1.56
C LEU A 228 29.22 -17.85 3.00
N ILE A 229 28.16 -17.46 3.72
CA ILE A 229 28.29 -17.06 5.12
C ILE A 229 28.70 -18.25 5.99
N GLU A 230 28.11 -19.43 5.79
CA GLU A 230 28.46 -20.64 6.54
C GLU A 230 29.92 -21.07 6.32
N MET A 231 30.39 -21.00 5.08
CA MET A 231 31.80 -21.23 4.74
C MET A 231 32.71 -20.21 5.44
N LEU A 232 32.38 -18.92 5.43
CA LEU A 232 33.18 -17.89 6.12
C LEU A 232 33.16 -18.04 7.64
N GLU A 233 32.05 -18.48 8.23
CA GLU A 233 31.96 -18.82 9.65
C GLU A 233 32.91 -19.97 10.01
N GLN A 234 33.00 -21.00 9.16
CA GLN A 234 33.93 -22.11 9.33
C GLN A 234 35.40 -21.66 9.18
N GLU A 235 35.72 -20.87 8.15
CA GLU A 235 37.07 -20.32 7.93
C GLU A 235 37.52 -19.45 9.12
N HIS A 236 36.63 -18.59 9.63
CA HIS A 236 36.93 -17.74 10.78
C HIS A 236 37.11 -18.53 12.08
N ALA A 237 36.32 -19.59 12.29
CA ALA A 237 36.44 -20.45 13.47
C ALA A 237 37.73 -21.29 13.47
N GLN A 238 38.28 -21.62 12.30
CA GLN A 238 39.56 -22.33 12.18
C GLN A 238 40.78 -21.41 12.37
N ALA A 239 40.61 -20.11 12.14
CA ALA A 239 41.68 -19.10 12.25
C ALA A 239 41.79 -18.45 13.64
N ALA A 240 40.80 -18.65 14.52
CA ALA A 240 40.73 -18.14 15.89
C ALA A 240 41.21 -19.18 16.92
#